data_AF-A0A812Q7Y2-F1
#
_entry.id   AF-A0A812Q7Y2-F1
#
_cell.length_a   1.000
_cell.length_b   1.000
_cell.length_c   1.000
_cell.angle_alpha   90.00
_cell.angle_beta   90.00
_cell.angle_gamma   90.00
#
_symmetry.space_group_name_H-M   'P 1'
#
loop_
_entity.id
_entity.type
_entity.pdbx_description
1 polymer ?
#
loop_
_entity_poly.entity_id
_entity_poly.type
_entity_poly.pdbx_seq_one_letter_code
_entity_poly.pdbx_strand_id
1 'polypeptide(L)'
;MLRICLISGQELPAISTKNICDIRDLKRELRNLHCFPVCLQQLLHRRSSLDDSTKLAVLQDGNSLDKSAKPDVLDASIHLQLVLATASTAVELKETTEVFGVACRRGKLEAAKLLLKAGAEKDLRDNEGHKAEIDAQIAALQSASQERFNSLKELDPAMKALVAEEREAAQKQHLQLLDRLTQLTARVDAEIADRRQAEDRTGGKLESLQQALGREQLAREAAMSENGRAVGTLASRLDGQERALPELGDALKADFSKLEATTMAFRQEERAAREAASTDLTEVQTRKHEAMMEDIRREHAGHKEESRKWALTMVERLSEDLRKERETLFEELNRRCQEVVKLSHDQLRSEIAGEVKRLDASLPSLEEKLKVMLAQERCHHEHQSQVSAQEVKAALEAHGELAEALESEQRLVVQRLTEGLQREGAARSDAMKRLQILELDVQK
;
A
#
# COMPACT_ATOMS: atom_id res chain seq x y z
N MET A 1 2.75 45.45 -23.10
CA MET A 1 4.20 45.73 -22.92
C MET A 1 4.43 47.20 -23.23
N LEU A 2 5.35 47.88 -22.53
CA LEU A 2 5.67 49.27 -22.81
C LEU A 2 6.77 49.34 -23.87
N ARG A 3 6.52 50.09 -24.95
CA ARG A 3 7.56 50.45 -25.92
C ARG A 3 8.07 51.84 -25.56
N ILE A 4 9.38 51.92 -25.27
CA ILE A 4 10.03 53.15 -24.85
C ILE A 4 11.03 53.53 -25.94
N CYS A 5 10.83 54.70 -26.56
CA CYS A 5 11.73 55.20 -27.59
C CYS A 5 12.56 56.36 -27.04
N LEU A 6 13.85 56.37 -27.31
CA LEU A 6 14.70 57.55 -27.08
C LEU A 6 14.35 58.64 -28.10
N ILE A 7 14.68 59.90 -27.81
CA ILE A 7 14.53 61.01 -28.78
C ILE A 7 15.29 60.75 -30.08
N SER A 8 16.35 59.95 -30.03
CA SER A 8 17.11 59.52 -31.20
C SER A 8 16.33 58.60 -32.16
N GLY A 9 15.13 58.15 -31.78
CA GLY A 9 14.34 57.15 -32.53
C GLY A 9 14.74 55.71 -32.21
N GLN A 10 15.75 55.49 -31.37
CA GLN A 10 16.12 54.14 -30.92
C GLN A 10 15.10 53.60 -29.93
N GLU A 11 14.52 52.45 -30.25
CA GLU A 11 13.63 51.72 -29.34
C GLU A 11 14.43 50.94 -28.31
N LEU A 12 14.06 51.07 -27.03
CA LEU A 12 14.60 50.27 -25.95
C LEU A 12 13.88 48.91 -25.89
N PRO A 13 14.53 47.86 -25.35
CA PRO A 13 13.90 46.57 -25.13
C PRO A 13 12.57 46.73 -24.38
N ALA A 14 11.54 46.03 -24.85
CA ALA A 14 10.19 46.17 -24.30
C ALA A 14 10.15 45.76 -22.82
N ILE A 15 9.56 46.62 -21.98
CA ILE A 15 9.47 46.40 -20.53
C ILE A 15 8.10 45.80 -20.18
N SER A 16 8.12 44.78 -19.32
CA SER A 16 6.92 44.13 -18.80
C SER A 16 6.23 45.00 -17.75
N THR A 17 4.93 45.23 -17.89
CA THR A 17 4.13 46.08 -16.98
C THR A 17 3.69 45.38 -15.71
N LYS A 18 3.96 44.07 -15.54
CA LYS A 18 3.39 43.26 -14.45
C LYS A 18 3.75 43.75 -13.04
N ASN A 19 4.89 44.44 -12.90
CA ASN A 19 5.43 44.87 -11.60
C ASN A 19 5.59 46.40 -11.48
N ILE A 20 5.02 47.17 -12.41
CA ILE A 20 5.24 48.62 -12.49
C ILE A 20 3.91 49.33 -12.32
N CYS A 21 3.71 49.96 -11.16
CA CYS A 21 2.43 50.58 -10.80
C CYS A 21 2.35 52.04 -11.27
N ASP A 22 3.45 52.78 -11.13
CA ASP A 22 3.54 54.20 -11.46
C ASP A 22 4.77 54.51 -12.32
N ILE A 23 4.87 55.78 -12.75
CA ILE A 23 5.99 56.25 -13.56
C ILE A 23 7.31 56.23 -12.79
N ARG A 24 7.27 56.38 -11.46
CA ARG A 24 8.46 56.28 -10.62
C ARG A 24 9.06 54.87 -10.64
N ASP A 25 8.23 53.83 -10.56
CA ASP A 25 8.66 52.44 -10.67
C ASP A 25 9.25 52.17 -12.06
N LEU A 26 8.67 52.75 -13.12
CA LEU A 26 9.19 52.62 -14.48
C LEU A 26 10.58 53.25 -14.61
N LYS A 27 10.78 54.43 -14.02
CA LYS A 27 12.09 55.10 -14.04
C LYS A 27 13.15 54.30 -13.29
N ARG A 28 12.78 53.66 -12.18
CA ARG A 28 13.67 52.75 -11.43
C ARG A 28 14.06 51.53 -12.25
N GLU A 29 13.11 50.95 -12.97
CA GLU A 29 13.40 49.80 -13.83
C GLU A 29 14.33 50.17 -14.99
N LEU A 30 14.12 51.33 -15.61
CA LEU A 30 15.03 51.89 -16.62
C LEU A 30 16.44 52.16 -16.06
N ARG A 31 16.55 52.59 -14.80
CA ARG A 31 17.83 52.73 -14.11
C ARG A 31 18.53 51.37 -13.96
N ASN A 32 17.79 50.32 -13.60
CA ASN A 32 18.36 48.99 -13.40
C ASN A 32 18.85 48.37 -14.71
N LEU A 33 18.06 48.48 -15.79
CA LEU A 33 18.35 47.87 -17.08
C LEU A 33 19.39 48.64 -17.89
N HIS A 34 19.33 49.97 -17.86
CA HIS A 34 20.10 50.83 -18.76
C HIS A 34 21.01 51.82 -18.05
N CYS A 35 21.04 51.82 -16.71
CA CYS A 35 21.86 52.73 -15.90
C CYS A 35 21.52 54.22 -16.13
N PHE A 36 20.27 54.54 -16.49
CA PHE A 36 19.81 55.92 -16.56
C PHE A 36 19.42 56.44 -15.17
N PRO A 37 20.01 57.55 -14.66
CA PRO A 37 19.63 58.09 -13.36
C PRO A 37 18.17 58.53 -13.35
N VAL A 38 17.39 58.13 -12.33
CA VAL A 38 15.94 58.38 -12.26
C VAL A 38 15.61 59.87 -12.39
N CYS A 39 16.43 60.73 -11.77
CA CYS A 39 16.29 62.18 -11.77
C CYS A 39 16.47 62.81 -13.16
N LEU A 40 17.20 62.15 -14.08
CA LEU A 40 17.37 62.62 -15.46
C LEU A 40 16.32 62.07 -16.42
N GLN A 41 15.50 61.12 -15.98
CA GLN A 41 14.51 60.51 -16.85
C GLN A 41 13.25 61.36 -16.87
N GLN A 42 12.95 61.94 -18.03
CA GLN A 42 11.67 62.58 -18.31
C GLN A 42 10.91 61.73 -19.33
N LEU A 43 9.77 61.16 -18.90
CA LEU A 43 8.94 60.31 -19.74
C LEU A 43 7.80 61.14 -20.31
N LEU A 44 7.69 61.14 -21.63
CA LEU A 44 6.62 61.82 -22.35
C LEU A 44 5.63 60.81 -22.92
N HIS A 45 4.33 61.08 -22.76
CA HIS A 45 3.28 60.38 -23.50
C HIS A 45 2.50 61.41 -24.31
N ARG A 46 2.39 61.19 -25.63
CA ARG A 46 1.74 62.13 -26.56
C ARG A 46 2.23 63.59 -26.39
N ARG A 47 3.55 63.75 -26.19
CA ARG A 47 4.24 65.04 -25.95
C ARG A 47 3.97 65.71 -24.59
N SER A 48 3.17 65.10 -23.71
CA SER A 48 2.96 65.59 -22.35
C SER A 48 3.92 64.90 -21.37
N SER A 49 4.57 65.67 -20.51
CA SER A 49 5.43 65.15 -19.44
C SER A 49 4.60 64.44 -18.40
N LEU A 50 5.00 63.22 -18.05
CA LEU A 50 4.34 62.42 -17.03
C LEU A 50 4.97 62.70 -15.67
N ASP A 51 4.13 62.95 -14.67
CA ASP A 51 4.56 63.08 -13.28
C ASP A 51 4.85 61.70 -12.66
N ASP A 52 5.76 61.65 -11.70
CA ASP A 52 6.15 60.42 -11.01
C ASP A 52 4.98 59.67 -10.35
N SER A 53 3.96 60.41 -9.90
CA SER A 53 2.76 59.83 -9.27
C SER A 53 1.72 59.32 -10.28
N THR A 54 1.94 59.52 -11.57
CA THR A 54 1.02 59.07 -12.63
C THR A 54 0.99 57.55 -12.65
N LYS A 55 -0.18 56.96 -12.43
CA LYS A 55 -0.37 55.50 -12.50
C LYS A 55 -0.35 55.06 -13.96
N LEU A 56 0.38 54.00 -14.27
CA LEU A 56 0.46 53.45 -15.64
C LEU A 56 -0.90 52.94 -16.15
N ALA A 57 -1.80 52.52 -15.25
CA ALA A 57 -3.16 52.12 -15.60
C ALA A 57 -3.97 53.25 -16.27
N VAL A 58 -3.75 54.51 -15.84
CA VAL A 58 -4.45 55.68 -16.40
C VAL A 58 -4.05 55.92 -17.87
N LEU A 59 -2.86 55.46 -18.28
CA LEU A 59 -2.41 55.53 -19.67
C LEU A 59 -2.92 54.35 -20.53
N GLN A 60 -3.39 53.28 -19.90
CA GLN A 60 -4.00 52.12 -20.57
C GLN A 60 -5.49 52.35 -20.82
N ASP A 61 -6.17 53.05 -19.92
CA ASP A 61 -7.60 53.39 -20.02
C ASP A 61 -7.82 54.61 -20.92
N GLY A 62 -7.53 54.44 -22.21
CA GLY A 62 -7.81 55.42 -23.25
C GLY A 62 -9.31 55.63 -23.50
N ASN A 63 -10.10 56.01 -22.49
CA ASN A 63 -11.45 56.53 -22.65
C ASN A 63 -11.39 57.99 -23.13
N SER A 64 -10.84 58.19 -24.33
CA SER A 64 -10.99 59.42 -25.08
C SER A 64 -12.41 59.49 -25.64
N LEU A 65 -13.11 60.57 -25.32
CA LEU A 65 -14.56 60.79 -25.48
C LEU A 65 -15.08 60.89 -26.93
N ASP A 66 -14.37 60.37 -27.92
CA ASP A 66 -14.79 60.44 -29.32
C ASP A 66 -15.32 59.08 -29.82
N LYS A 67 -16.63 58.86 -29.64
CA LYS A 67 -17.34 57.61 -29.95
C LYS A 67 -17.58 57.35 -31.45
N SER A 68 -16.89 58.04 -32.36
CA SER A 68 -17.25 58.04 -33.79
C SER A 68 -16.32 57.26 -34.73
N ALA A 69 -15.23 56.66 -34.25
CA ALA A 69 -14.36 55.82 -35.09
C ALA A 69 -14.23 54.41 -34.52
N LYS A 70 -14.53 53.39 -35.34
CA LYS A 70 -14.33 51.97 -35.01
C LYS A 70 -12.83 51.73 -34.72
N PRO A 71 -12.47 51.16 -33.55
CA PRO A 71 -11.08 50.85 -33.25
C PRO A 71 -10.66 49.58 -34.00
N ASP A 72 -9.70 49.72 -34.91
CA ASP A 72 -8.93 48.57 -35.44
C ASP A 72 -8.09 47.97 -34.30
N VAL A 73 -8.23 46.66 -34.12
CA VAL A 73 -7.99 45.90 -32.89
C VAL A 73 -6.51 45.55 -32.63
N LEU A 74 -5.54 46.17 -33.30
CA LEU A 74 -4.15 45.70 -33.24
C LEU A 74 -3.15 46.85 -33.13
N ASP A 75 -2.99 47.39 -31.92
CA ASP A 75 -1.70 47.54 -31.21
C ASP A 75 -1.92 48.48 -30.01
N ALA A 76 -2.44 47.96 -28.90
CA ALA A 76 -2.60 48.70 -27.63
C ALA A 76 -1.25 48.90 -26.92
N SER A 77 -0.19 49.20 -27.67
CA SER A 77 1.14 49.47 -27.15
C SER A 77 1.23 50.95 -26.76
N ILE A 78 1.37 51.22 -25.46
CA ILE A 78 1.67 52.57 -24.98
C ILE A 78 3.08 52.92 -25.43
N HIS A 79 3.18 53.86 -26.37
CA HIS A 79 4.44 54.49 -26.74
C HIS A 79 4.79 55.59 -25.73
N LEU A 80 5.91 55.41 -25.04
CA LEU A 80 6.52 56.42 -24.17
C LEU A 80 7.82 56.90 -24.81
N GLN A 81 8.04 58.21 -24.80
CA GLN A 81 9.30 58.78 -25.25
C GLN A 81 10.15 59.15 -24.03
N LEU A 82 11.34 58.57 -23.93
CA LEU A 82 12.30 58.89 -22.87
C LEU A 82 13.20 60.03 -23.33
N VAL A 83 13.10 61.15 -22.61
CA VAL A 83 13.96 62.33 -22.73
C VAL A 83 14.91 62.31 -21.54
N LEU A 84 16.22 62.23 -21.79
CA LEU A 84 17.21 62.41 -20.74
C LEU A 84 17.46 63.90 -20.55
N ALA A 85 16.97 64.44 -19.44
CA ALA A 85 17.27 65.81 -19.04
C ALA A 85 18.75 65.94 -18.68
N THR A 86 19.33 67.10 -18.92
CA THR A 86 20.66 67.46 -18.41
C THR A 86 20.55 67.79 -16.94
N ALA A 87 21.43 67.23 -16.09
CA ALA A 87 21.44 67.50 -14.66
C ALA A 87 21.58 69.01 -14.43
N SER A 88 20.56 69.64 -13.86
CA SER A 88 20.55 71.10 -13.64
C SER A 88 20.67 71.48 -12.18
N THR A 89 20.49 70.52 -11.26
CA THR A 89 20.63 70.75 -9.81
C THR A 89 21.87 70.05 -9.24
N ALA A 90 22.48 70.65 -8.21
CA ALA A 90 23.63 70.07 -7.52
C ALA A 90 23.33 68.69 -6.90
N VAL A 91 22.06 68.41 -6.60
CA VAL A 91 21.59 67.11 -6.08
C VAL A 91 21.58 66.05 -7.19
N GLU A 92 21.12 66.39 -8.40
CA GLU A 92 21.16 65.50 -9.57
C GLU A 92 22.60 65.15 -9.98
N LEU A 93 23.51 66.12 -9.91
CA LEU A 93 24.93 65.94 -10.23
C LEU A 93 25.61 64.87 -9.36
N LYS A 94 25.22 64.74 -8.09
CA LYS A 94 25.79 63.72 -7.20
C LYS A 94 25.29 62.31 -7.56
N GLU A 95 24.01 62.18 -7.92
CA GLU A 95 23.43 60.90 -8.33
C GLU A 95 23.95 60.43 -9.70
N THR A 96 24.12 61.34 -10.67
CA THR A 96 24.65 61.01 -12.01
C THR A 96 26.09 60.53 -11.95
N THR A 97 26.85 61.13 -11.06
CA THR A 97 28.24 60.85 -10.71
C THR A 97 28.38 59.44 -10.10
N GLU A 98 27.57 59.07 -9.09
CA GLU A 98 27.56 57.70 -8.56
C GLU A 98 27.20 56.64 -9.61
N VAL A 99 26.25 56.94 -10.50
CA VAL A 99 25.82 56.03 -11.58
C VAL A 99 26.89 55.90 -12.68
N PHE A 100 27.68 56.94 -12.93
CA PHE A 100 28.80 56.90 -13.87
C PHE A 100 29.87 55.87 -13.45
N GLY A 101 30.23 55.85 -12.16
CA GLY A 101 31.17 54.84 -11.64
C GLY A 101 30.68 53.40 -11.84
N VAL A 102 29.37 53.15 -11.66
CA VAL A 102 28.77 51.83 -11.89
C VAL A 102 28.77 51.46 -13.38
N ALA A 103 28.51 52.40 -14.29
CA ALA A 103 28.52 52.17 -15.73
C ALA A 103 29.93 51.80 -16.25
N CYS A 104 30.97 52.48 -15.72
CA CYS A 104 32.37 52.19 -16.05
C CYS A 104 32.80 50.81 -15.56
N ARG A 105 32.50 50.44 -14.30
CA ARG A 105 32.81 49.11 -13.75
C ARG A 105 32.12 47.97 -14.51
N ARG A 106 30.98 48.23 -15.13
CA ARG A 106 30.22 47.23 -15.93
C ARG A 106 30.56 47.25 -17.43
N GLY A 107 31.53 48.05 -17.87
CA GLY A 107 31.95 48.12 -19.27
C GLY A 107 30.89 48.68 -20.23
N LYS A 108 29.91 49.45 -19.74
CA LYS A 108 28.81 50.00 -20.55
C LYS A 108 29.23 51.34 -21.16
N LEU A 109 30.08 51.27 -22.19
CA LEU A 109 30.72 52.43 -22.83
C LEU A 109 29.73 53.52 -23.26
N GLU A 110 28.60 53.16 -23.87
CA GLU A 110 27.60 54.14 -24.34
C GLU A 110 26.84 54.81 -23.18
N ALA A 111 26.56 54.07 -22.10
CA ALA A 111 25.97 54.65 -20.89
C ALA A 111 26.94 55.62 -20.20
N ALA A 112 28.22 55.27 -20.14
CA ALA A 112 29.27 56.14 -19.60
C ALA A 112 29.43 57.44 -20.44
N LYS A 113 29.39 57.35 -21.77
CA LYS A 113 29.42 58.52 -22.67
C LYS A 113 28.21 59.44 -22.46
N LEU A 114 27.01 58.87 -22.28
CA LEU A 114 25.79 59.65 -22.06
C LEU A 114 25.80 60.35 -20.70
N LEU A 115 26.27 59.68 -19.64
CA LEU A 115 26.41 60.26 -18.30
C LEU A 115 27.44 61.40 -18.26
N LEU A 116 28.55 61.27 -18.99
CA LEU A 116 29.52 62.36 -19.17
C LEU A 116 28.91 63.56 -19.90
N LYS A 117 28.11 63.33 -20.95
CA LYS A 117 27.39 64.40 -21.64
C LYS A 117 26.34 65.07 -20.76
N ALA A 118 25.78 64.34 -19.79
CA ALA A 118 24.83 64.87 -18.80
C ALA A 118 25.49 65.57 -17.61
N GLY A 119 26.81 65.77 -17.63
CA GLY A 119 27.55 66.53 -16.62
C GLY A 119 28.12 65.71 -15.46
N ALA A 120 28.11 64.37 -15.54
CA ALA A 120 28.75 63.54 -14.51
C ALA A 120 30.25 63.85 -14.39
N GLU A 121 30.75 63.92 -13.17
CA GLU A 121 32.13 64.32 -12.90
C GLU A 121 33.09 63.21 -13.36
N LYS A 122 33.88 63.49 -14.40
CA LYS A 122 34.82 62.54 -15.02
C LYS A 122 35.91 62.08 -14.03
N ASP A 123 36.19 62.88 -13.00
CA ASP A 123 37.29 62.71 -12.06
C ASP A 123 36.88 62.06 -10.73
N LEU A 124 35.77 61.32 -10.71
CA LEU A 124 35.33 60.61 -9.52
C LEU A 124 36.36 59.62 -9.01
N ARG A 125 36.79 59.87 -7.79
CA ARG A 125 37.49 58.89 -6.96
C ARG A 125 36.43 58.18 -6.13
N ASP A 126 36.49 56.86 -6.04
CA ASP A 126 35.78 56.17 -4.98
C ASP A 126 36.36 56.59 -3.62
N ASN A 127 35.65 56.30 -2.52
CA ASN A 127 36.09 56.63 -1.17
C ASN A 127 37.40 55.94 -0.76
N GLU A 128 37.92 55.05 -1.62
CA GLU A 128 39.19 54.35 -1.46
C GLU A 128 40.33 55.00 -2.28
N GLY A 129 40.03 56.01 -3.11
CA GLY A 129 41.04 56.82 -3.80
C GLY A 129 41.68 56.16 -5.02
N HIS A 130 41.09 55.12 -5.61
CA HIS A 130 41.68 54.34 -6.70
C HIS A 130 41.51 55.01 -8.07
N LYS A 131 42.22 56.12 -8.31
CA LYS A 131 42.41 56.70 -9.67
C LYS A 131 43.39 55.88 -10.53
N ALA A 132 44.19 54.99 -9.92
CA ALA A 132 45.33 54.35 -10.58
C ALA A 132 45.00 53.05 -11.35
N GLU A 133 43.86 52.39 -11.11
CA GLU A 133 43.57 51.08 -11.72
C GLU A 133 42.89 51.19 -13.10
N ILE A 134 42.08 52.24 -13.31
CA ILE A 134 41.45 52.54 -14.61
C ILE A 134 42.49 53.04 -15.62
N ASP A 135 43.42 53.90 -15.20
CA ASP A 135 44.48 54.41 -16.07
C ASP A 135 45.51 53.33 -16.43
N ALA A 136 45.76 52.35 -15.55
CA ALA A 136 46.61 51.19 -15.85
C ALA A 136 45.99 50.22 -16.87
N GLN A 137 44.67 50.01 -16.83
CA GLN A 137 43.96 49.18 -17.81
C GLN A 137 43.86 49.85 -19.18
N ILE A 138 43.74 51.19 -19.23
CA ILE A 138 43.78 51.95 -20.48
C ILE A 138 45.17 51.84 -21.14
N ALA A 139 46.25 51.93 -20.36
CA ALA A 139 47.62 51.80 -20.87
C ALA A 139 47.92 50.37 -21.39
N ALA A 140 47.43 49.33 -20.70
CA ALA A 140 47.57 47.95 -21.14
C ALA A 140 46.82 47.67 -22.45
N LEU A 141 45.62 48.26 -22.63
CA LEU A 141 44.86 48.17 -23.87
C LEU A 141 45.53 48.92 -25.04
N GLN A 142 46.20 50.04 -24.76
CA GLN A 142 46.93 50.80 -25.78
C GLN A 142 48.20 50.08 -26.27
N SER A 143 48.93 49.39 -25.39
CA SER A 143 50.09 48.59 -25.79
C SER A 143 49.69 47.39 -26.67
N ALA A 144 48.64 46.65 -26.27
CA ALA A 144 48.10 45.54 -27.07
C ALA A 144 47.51 45.99 -28.43
N SER A 145 47.03 47.24 -28.52
CA SER A 145 46.58 47.86 -29.77
C SER A 145 47.76 48.11 -30.72
N GLN A 146 48.91 48.53 -30.21
CA GLN A 146 50.06 48.89 -31.04
C GLN A 146 50.76 47.67 -31.64
N GLU A 147 50.84 46.55 -30.91
CA GLU A 147 51.33 45.27 -31.46
C GLU A 147 50.42 44.74 -32.57
N ARG A 148 49.09 44.82 -32.40
CA ARG A 148 48.13 44.47 -33.45
C ARG A 148 48.27 45.35 -34.69
N PHE A 149 48.60 46.63 -34.51
CA PHE A 149 48.80 47.57 -35.61
C PHE A 149 50.04 47.22 -36.45
N ASN A 150 51.10 46.71 -35.82
CA ASN A 150 52.30 46.27 -36.54
C ASN A 150 52.06 44.95 -37.29
N SER A 151 51.31 44.00 -36.70
CA SER A 151 50.89 42.78 -37.41
C SER A 151 49.96 43.08 -38.59
N LEU A 152 49.15 44.15 -38.52
CA LEU A 152 48.30 44.61 -39.61
C LEU A 152 49.09 45.14 -40.83
N LYS A 153 50.29 45.69 -40.62
CA LYS A 153 51.14 46.16 -41.73
C LYS A 153 51.72 45.01 -42.56
N GLU A 154 51.99 43.87 -41.95
CA GLU A 154 52.46 42.67 -42.69
C GLU A 154 51.31 41.89 -43.34
N LEU A 155 50.07 42.07 -42.85
CA LEU A 155 48.86 41.51 -43.46
C LEU A 155 48.43 42.22 -44.75
N ASP A 156 48.81 43.48 -44.96
CA ASP A 156 48.40 44.25 -46.14
C ASP A 156 48.79 43.60 -47.50
N PRO A 157 50.03 43.12 -47.71
CA PRO A 157 50.37 42.41 -48.95
C PRO A 157 49.68 41.04 -49.07
N ALA A 158 49.52 40.29 -47.97
CA ALA A 158 48.84 39.00 -47.97
C ALA A 158 47.33 39.14 -48.26
N MET A 159 46.69 40.18 -47.71
CA MET A 159 45.28 40.48 -47.93
C MET A 159 45.05 40.99 -49.35
N LYS A 160 45.99 41.75 -49.94
CA LYS A 160 45.93 42.13 -51.36
C LYS A 160 46.03 40.92 -52.29
N ALA A 161 46.84 39.91 -51.96
CA ALA A 161 46.95 38.67 -52.73
C ALA A 161 45.66 37.83 -52.62
N LEU A 162 45.11 37.64 -51.42
CA LEU A 162 43.84 36.93 -51.22
C LEU A 162 42.66 37.66 -51.88
N VAL A 163 42.61 38.99 -51.83
CA VAL A 163 41.57 39.78 -52.52
C VAL A 163 41.69 39.66 -54.05
N ALA A 164 42.90 39.52 -54.58
CA ALA A 164 43.09 39.28 -56.02
C ALA A 164 42.60 37.88 -56.41
N GLU A 165 42.92 36.86 -55.61
CA GLU A 165 42.47 35.47 -55.82
C GLU A 165 40.94 35.34 -55.67
N GLU A 166 40.36 35.97 -54.65
CA GLU A 166 38.91 35.97 -54.42
C GLU A 166 38.17 36.78 -55.48
N ARG A 167 38.75 37.87 -56.00
CA ARG A 167 38.20 38.57 -57.17
C ARG A 167 38.19 37.69 -58.41
N GLU A 168 39.26 36.93 -58.65
CA GLU A 168 39.31 36.02 -59.80
C GLU A 168 38.31 34.86 -59.64
N ALA A 169 38.18 34.30 -58.43
CA ALA A 169 37.20 33.28 -58.11
C ALA A 169 35.75 33.80 -58.23
N ALA A 170 35.48 35.00 -57.71
CA ALA A 170 34.19 35.66 -57.83
C ALA A 170 33.87 36.01 -59.28
N GLN A 171 34.86 36.41 -60.08
CA GLN A 171 34.68 36.67 -61.51
C GLN A 171 34.36 35.38 -62.28
N LYS A 172 35.01 34.26 -61.94
CA LYS A 172 34.67 32.93 -62.49
C LYS A 172 33.26 32.50 -62.09
N GLN A 173 32.87 32.68 -60.82
CA GLN A 173 31.51 32.39 -60.36
C GLN A 173 30.46 33.29 -61.03
N HIS A 174 30.78 34.57 -61.23
CA HIS A 174 29.89 35.51 -61.92
C HIS A 174 29.70 35.12 -63.39
N LEU A 175 30.77 34.67 -64.08
CA LEU A 175 30.66 34.15 -65.44
C LEU A 175 29.83 32.86 -65.50
N GLN A 176 29.98 31.96 -64.53
CA GLN A 176 29.14 30.76 -64.41
C GLN A 176 27.67 31.10 -64.13
N LEU A 177 27.40 32.11 -63.30
CA LEU A 177 26.05 32.59 -63.05
C LEU A 177 25.44 33.26 -64.28
N LEU A 178 26.22 34.03 -65.05
CA LEU A 178 25.77 34.61 -66.32
C LEU A 178 25.42 33.54 -67.35
N ASP A 179 26.22 32.48 -67.46
CA ASP A 179 25.91 31.37 -68.36
C ASP A 179 24.62 30.65 -67.92
N ARG A 180 24.47 30.41 -66.61
CA ARG A 180 23.25 29.81 -66.05
C ARG A 180 22.01 30.70 -66.22
N LEU A 181 22.16 32.01 -66.07
CA LEU A 181 21.07 32.97 -66.35
C LEU A 181 20.70 32.95 -67.82
N THR A 182 21.69 32.90 -68.72
CA THR A 182 21.45 32.82 -70.16
C THR A 182 20.69 31.53 -70.53
N GLN A 183 21.05 30.40 -69.94
CA GLN A 183 20.33 29.13 -70.09
C GLN A 183 18.90 29.19 -69.53
N LEU A 184 18.70 29.86 -68.39
CA LEU A 184 17.37 30.06 -67.80
C LEU A 184 16.50 30.98 -68.66
N THR A 185 17.06 32.06 -69.20
CA THR A 185 16.35 32.96 -70.11
C THR A 185 15.90 32.22 -71.36
N ALA A 186 16.80 31.45 -72.00
CA ALA A 186 16.44 30.63 -73.16
C ALA A 186 15.33 29.61 -72.85
N ARG A 187 15.34 29.01 -71.64
CA ARG A 187 14.29 28.09 -71.19
C ARG A 187 12.95 28.80 -70.98
N VAL A 188 12.96 29.99 -70.37
CA VAL A 188 11.75 30.79 -70.15
C VAL A 188 11.17 31.24 -71.49
N ASP A 189 12.01 31.66 -72.44
CA ASP A 189 11.56 32.06 -73.78
C ASP A 189 10.92 30.89 -74.54
N ALA A 190 11.48 29.68 -74.41
CA ALA A 190 10.86 28.46 -74.96
C ALA A 190 9.49 28.17 -74.31
N GLU A 191 9.38 28.29 -72.98
CA GLU A 191 8.11 28.10 -72.27
C GLU A 191 7.06 29.16 -72.65
N ILE A 192 7.48 30.40 -72.88
CA ILE A 192 6.61 31.46 -73.38
C ILE A 192 6.12 31.14 -74.79
N ALA A 193 6.99 30.64 -75.67
CA ALA A 193 6.60 30.21 -77.01
C ALA A 193 5.59 29.05 -76.97
N ASP A 194 5.81 28.06 -76.11
CA ASP A 194 4.88 26.94 -75.91
C ASP A 194 3.51 27.41 -75.38
N ARG A 195 3.50 28.34 -74.42
CA ARG A 195 2.26 28.93 -73.89
C ARG A 195 1.50 29.70 -74.97
N ARG A 196 2.17 30.51 -75.78
CA ARG A 196 1.54 31.21 -76.91
C ARG A 196 0.93 30.22 -77.91
N GLN A 197 1.66 29.15 -78.23
CA GLN A 197 1.12 28.11 -79.12
C GLN A 197 -0.10 27.40 -78.51
N ALA A 198 -0.13 27.20 -77.19
CA ALA A 198 -1.30 26.65 -76.49
C ALA A 198 -2.48 27.63 -76.49
N GLU A 199 -2.23 28.93 -76.28
CA GLU A 199 -3.22 30.00 -76.36
C GLU A 199 -3.80 30.14 -77.77
N ASP A 200 -3.00 30.01 -78.83
CA ASP A 200 -3.49 30.02 -80.21
C ASP A 200 -4.40 28.80 -80.48
N ARG A 201 -4.05 27.62 -79.93
CA ARG A 201 -4.89 26.41 -80.05
C ARG A 201 -6.21 26.54 -79.28
N THR A 202 -6.21 27.18 -78.11
CA THR A 202 -7.45 27.40 -77.34
C THR A 202 -8.26 28.54 -77.94
N GLY A 203 -7.62 29.58 -78.47
CA GLY A 203 -8.25 30.66 -79.23
C GLY A 203 -8.99 30.15 -80.47
N GLY A 204 -8.33 29.31 -81.29
CA GLY A 204 -8.99 28.68 -82.44
C GLY A 204 -10.17 27.79 -82.06
N LYS A 205 -10.09 27.08 -80.91
CA LYS A 205 -11.24 26.32 -80.38
C LYS A 205 -12.37 27.24 -79.92
N LEU A 206 -12.04 28.34 -79.25
CA LEU A 206 -13.03 29.32 -78.78
C LEU A 206 -13.75 29.99 -79.96
N GLU A 207 -13.04 30.38 -81.02
CA GLU A 207 -13.62 30.92 -82.24
C GLU A 207 -14.53 29.89 -82.92
N SER A 208 -14.13 28.62 -82.98
CA SER A 208 -14.98 27.56 -83.53
C SER A 208 -16.27 27.35 -82.72
N LEU A 209 -16.19 27.47 -81.38
CA LEU A 209 -17.34 27.40 -80.49
C LEU A 209 -18.23 28.64 -80.61
N GLN A 210 -17.66 29.84 -80.77
CA GLN A 210 -18.42 31.06 -81.03
C GLN A 210 -19.16 31.00 -82.37
N GLN A 211 -18.53 30.47 -83.42
CA GLN A 211 -19.18 30.25 -84.71
C GLN A 211 -20.30 29.20 -84.62
N ALA A 212 -20.11 28.13 -83.85
CA ALA A 212 -21.14 27.13 -83.60
C ALA A 212 -22.33 27.71 -82.80
N LEU A 213 -22.04 28.50 -81.77
CA LEU A 213 -23.04 29.20 -80.97
C LEU A 213 -23.85 30.19 -81.83
N GLY A 214 -23.19 30.97 -82.70
CA GLY A 214 -23.88 31.88 -83.62
C GLY A 214 -24.82 31.16 -84.60
N ARG A 215 -24.43 29.98 -85.09
CA ARG A 215 -25.30 29.13 -85.93
C ARG A 215 -26.49 28.58 -85.15
N GLU A 216 -26.30 28.19 -83.89
CA GLU A 216 -27.38 27.74 -83.00
C GLU A 216 -28.35 28.88 -82.67
N GLN A 217 -27.84 30.10 -82.48
CA GLN A 217 -28.63 31.27 -82.14
C GLN A 217 -29.52 31.71 -83.33
N LEU A 218 -28.97 31.71 -84.54
CA LEU A 218 -29.75 31.94 -85.77
C LEU A 218 -30.81 30.84 -86.02
N ALA A 219 -30.51 29.58 -85.67
CA ALA A 219 -31.48 28.49 -85.72
C ALA A 219 -32.59 28.64 -84.68
N ARG A 220 -32.27 29.12 -83.46
CA ARG A 220 -33.27 29.46 -82.43
C ARG A 220 -34.17 30.62 -82.86
N GLU A 221 -33.63 31.66 -83.49
CA GLU A 221 -34.41 32.80 -83.97
C GLU A 221 -35.37 32.42 -85.11
N ALA A 222 -34.96 31.54 -86.02
CA ALA A 222 -35.83 30.97 -87.04
C ALA A 222 -36.98 30.14 -86.43
N ALA A 223 -36.69 29.29 -85.43
CA ALA A 223 -37.70 28.50 -84.71
C ALA A 223 -38.66 29.36 -83.85
N MET A 224 -38.17 30.46 -83.28
CA MET A 224 -38.99 31.41 -82.50
C MET A 224 -39.99 32.18 -83.37
N SER A 225 -39.65 32.46 -84.63
CA SER A 225 -40.57 33.08 -85.61
C SER A 225 -41.72 32.14 -86.02
N GLU A 226 -41.48 30.83 -86.03
CA GLU A 226 -42.49 29.80 -86.31
C GLU A 226 -43.39 29.54 -85.09
N ASN A 227 -42.82 29.53 -83.87
CA ASN A 227 -43.55 29.44 -82.61
C ASN A 227 -44.41 30.69 -82.30
N GLY A 228 -44.02 31.88 -82.75
CA GLY A 228 -44.80 33.12 -82.58
C GLY A 228 -46.20 33.07 -83.21
N ARG A 229 -46.39 32.27 -84.28
CA ARG A 229 -47.70 32.08 -84.92
C ARG A 229 -48.58 31.07 -84.16
N ALA A 230 -47.98 30.11 -83.46
CA ALA A 230 -48.68 29.15 -82.61
C ALA A 230 -49.06 29.72 -81.22
N VAL A 231 -48.31 30.70 -80.71
CA VAL A 231 -48.59 31.38 -79.42
C VAL A 231 -49.81 32.30 -79.52
N GLY A 232 -50.06 32.94 -80.67
CA GLY A 232 -51.26 33.77 -80.89
C GLY A 232 -52.59 32.99 -80.78
N THR A 233 -52.58 31.69 -81.05
CA THR A 233 -53.74 30.79 -80.91
C THR A 233 -53.88 30.20 -79.50
N LEU A 234 -52.82 30.21 -78.70
CA LEU A 234 -52.83 29.75 -77.29
C LEU A 234 -53.16 30.89 -76.31
N ALA A 235 -52.82 32.13 -76.63
CA ALA A 235 -53.12 33.31 -75.78
C ALA A 235 -54.63 33.51 -75.56
N SER A 236 -55.47 33.27 -76.57
CA SER A 236 -56.94 33.33 -76.46
C SER A 236 -57.53 32.21 -75.60
N ARG A 237 -56.76 31.14 -75.35
CA ARG A 237 -57.14 29.99 -74.51
C ARG A 237 -56.69 30.18 -73.06
N LEU A 238 -55.65 30.98 -72.82
CA LEU A 238 -55.06 31.26 -71.50
C LEU A 238 -55.86 32.31 -70.70
N ASP A 239 -56.48 33.28 -71.37
CA ASP A 239 -57.42 34.24 -70.72
C ASP A 239 -58.63 33.55 -70.07
N GLY A 240 -58.98 32.35 -70.53
CA GLY A 240 -60.01 31.50 -69.92
C GLY A 240 -59.52 30.71 -68.70
N GLN A 241 -58.22 30.44 -68.58
CA GLN A 241 -57.64 29.66 -67.49
C GLN A 241 -57.11 30.51 -66.33
N GLU A 242 -56.78 31.79 -66.56
CA GLU A 242 -56.32 32.71 -65.50
C GLU A 242 -57.37 33.03 -64.43
N ARG A 243 -58.66 32.75 -64.67
CA ARG A 243 -59.72 32.89 -63.66
C ARG A 243 -59.82 31.70 -62.69
N ALA A 244 -59.12 30.59 -62.93
CA ALA A 244 -59.18 29.36 -62.12
C ALA A 244 -57.92 29.10 -61.26
N LEU A 245 -56.89 29.95 -61.34
CA LEU A 245 -55.59 29.74 -60.68
C LEU A 245 -55.53 29.93 -59.14
N PRO A 246 -56.41 30.68 -58.46
CA PRO A 246 -56.38 30.76 -56.99
C PRO A 246 -56.65 29.40 -56.31
N GLU A 247 -57.50 28.57 -56.92
CA GLU A 247 -57.94 27.28 -56.34
C GLU A 247 -56.83 26.21 -56.39
N LEU A 248 -55.91 26.30 -57.35
CA LEU A 248 -54.77 25.37 -57.47
C LEU A 248 -53.65 25.68 -56.46
N GLY A 249 -53.48 26.96 -56.11
CA GLY A 249 -52.50 27.41 -55.12
C GLY A 249 -52.82 26.94 -53.71
N ASP A 250 -54.10 26.92 -53.34
CA ASP A 250 -54.55 26.44 -52.03
C ASP A 250 -54.50 24.90 -51.94
N ALA A 251 -54.73 24.20 -53.06
CA ALA A 251 -54.56 22.74 -53.13
C ALA A 251 -53.10 22.31 -52.92
N LEU A 252 -52.14 22.99 -53.55
CA LEU A 252 -50.71 22.66 -53.41
C LEU A 252 -50.19 22.91 -51.98
N LYS A 253 -50.63 24.00 -51.32
CA LYS A 253 -50.28 24.25 -49.92
C LYS A 253 -50.83 23.17 -48.98
N ALA A 254 -52.07 22.72 -49.22
CA ALA A 254 -52.66 21.62 -48.45
C ALA A 254 -51.85 20.32 -48.60
N ASP A 255 -51.32 20.03 -49.80
CA ASP A 255 -50.52 18.84 -50.03
C ASP A 255 -49.11 18.92 -49.43
N PHE A 256 -48.47 20.10 -49.41
CA PHE A 256 -47.21 20.29 -48.67
C PHE A 256 -47.40 20.09 -47.17
N SER A 257 -48.48 20.61 -46.57
CA SER A 257 -48.79 20.37 -45.16
C SER A 257 -49.05 18.89 -44.85
N LYS A 258 -49.67 18.14 -45.78
CA LYS A 258 -49.81 16.68 -45.64
C LYS A 258 -48.47 15.96 -45.72
N LEU A 259 -47.57 16.39 -46.61
CA LEU A 259 -46.24 15.78 -46.74
C LEU A 259 -45.36 16.04 -45.51
N GLU A 260 -45.43 17.24 -44.94
CA GLU A 260 -44.76 17.54 -43.67
C GLU A 260 -45.34 16.72 -42.51
N ALA A 261 -46.67 16.59 -42.43
CA ALA A 261 -47.32 15.78 -41.42
C ALA A 261 -46.93 14.29 -41.51
N THR A 262 -46.90 13.73 -42.73
CA THR A 262 -46.47 12.33 -42.95
C THR A 262 -44.99 12.11 -42.66
N THR A 263 -44.13 13.07 -43.00
CA THR A 263 -42.69 13.00 -42.67
C THR A 263 -42.45 13.08 -41.16
N MET A 264 -43.22 13.89 -40.44
CA MET A 264 -43.16 13.98 -38.98
C MET A 264 -43.70 12.70 -38.31
N ALA A 265 -44.80 12.13 -38.81
CA ALA A 265 -45.33 10.86 -38.36
C ALA A 265 -44.31 9.73 -38.53
N PHE A 266 -43.68 9.64 -39.71
CA PHE A 266 -42.62 8.65 -39.98
C PHE A 266 -41.43 8.78 -39.01
N ARG A 267 -40.98 10.00 -38.72
CA ARG A 267 -39.90 10.24 -37.75
C ARG A 267 -40.30 9.87 -36.32
N GLN A 268 -41.56 10.05 -35.95
CA GLN A 268 -42.08 9.62 -34.64
C GLN A 268 -42.15 8.10 -34.55
N GLU A 269 -42.61 7.42 -35.60
CA GLU A 269 -42.61 5.96 -35.68
C GLU A 269 -41.19 5.39 -35.63
N GLU A 270 -40.22 6.00 -36.33
CA GLU A 270 -38.82 5.60 -36.28
C GLU A 270 -38.22 5.75 -34.87
N ARG A 271 -38.53 6.85 -34.16
CA ARG A 271 -38.11 7.04 -32.77
C ARG A 271 -38.75 6.02 -31.84
N ALA A 272 -40.06 5.80 -31.96
CA ALA A 272 -40.77 4.79 -31.17
C ALA A 272 -40.21 3.38 -31.41
N ALA A 273 -39.87 3.03 -32.65
CA ALA A 273 -39.24 1.76 -32.98
C ALA A 273 -37.84 1.61 -32.39
N ARG A 274 -37.03 2.68 -32.38
CA ARG A 274 -35.69 2.68 -31.75
C ARG A 274 -35.78 2.58 -30.23
N GLU A 275 -36.73 3.28 -29.62
CA GLU A 275 -36.98 3.19 -28.18
C GLU A 275 -37.43 1.78 -27.79
N ALA A 276 -38.38 1.19 -28.54
CA ALA A 276 -38.82 -0.19 -28.34
C ALA A 276 -37.68 -1.21 -28.51
N ALA A 277 -36.85 -1.06 -29.54
CA ALA A 277 -35.69 -1.93 -29.73
C ALA A 277 -34.64 -1.77 -28.59
N SER A 278 -34.48 -0.56 -28.06
CA SER A 278 -33.61 -0.31 -26.91
C SER A 278 -34.16 -0.94 -25.64
N THR A 279 -35.47 -0.85 -25.39
CA THR A 279 -36.10 -1.50 -24.24
C THR A 279 -35.96 -3.01 -24.33
N ASP A 280 -36.21 -3.61 -25.50
CA ASP A 280 -36.06 -5.05 -25.72
C ASP A 280 -34.61 -5.51 -25.47
N LEU A 281 -33.62 -4.76 -25.96
CA LEU A 281 -32.22 -5.07 -25.72
C LEU A 281 -31.88 -5.02 -24.23
N THR A 282 -32.38 -4.02 -23.51
CA THR A 282 -32.17 -3.92 -22.06
C THR A 282 -32.85 -5.07 -21.31
N GLU A 283 -34.07 -5.48 -21.69
CA GLU A 283 -34.76 -6.62 -21.11
C GLU A 283 -34.03 -7.94 -21.36
N VAL A 284 -33.47 -8.13 -22.55
CA VAL A 284 -32.65 -9.31 -22.85
C VAL A 284 -31.38 -9.32 -22.01
N GLN A 285 -30.74 -8.16 -21.81
CA GLN A 285 -29.56 -8.05 -20.96
C GLN A 285 -29.89 -8.30 -19.48
N THR A 286 -31.00 -7.77 -18.95
CA THR A 286 -31.42 -8.03 -17.57
C THR A 286 -31.73 -9.50 -17.35
N ARG A 287 -32.48 -10.14 -18.27
CA ARG A 287 -32.75 -11.59 -18.21
C ARG A 287 -31.47 -12.42 -18.25
N LYS A 288 -30.49 -12.03 -19.08
CA LYS A 288 -29.18 -12.70 -19.14
C LYS A 288 -28.42 -12.56 -17.83
N HIS A 289 -28.42 -11.37 -17.22
CA HIS A 289 -27.79 -11.14 -15.91
C HIS A 289 -28.50 -11.91 -14.80
N GLU A 290 -29.83 -11.95 -14.79
CA GLU A 290 -30.61 -12.74 -13.83
C GLU A 290 -30.31 -14.24 -13.96
N ALA A 291 -30.28 -14.77 -15.18
CA ALA A 291 -29.92 -16.17 -15.43
C ALA A 291 -28.50 -16.49 -14.95
N MET A 292 -27.53 -15.63 -15.26
CA MET A 292 -26.14 -15.79 -14.80
C MET A 292 -26.04 -15.74 -13.27
N MET A 293 -26.76 -14.83 -12.60
CA MET A 293 -26.79 -14.76 -11.15
C MET A 293 -27.44 -16.01 -10.53
N GLU A 294 -28.45 -16.58 -11.18
CA GLU A 294 -29.07 -17.82 -10.73
C GLU A 294 -28.16 -19.03 -10.90
N ASP A 295 -27.39 -19.10 -11.99
CA ASP A 295 -26.34 -20.11 -12.16
C ASP A 295 -25.27 -19.98 -11.06
N ILE A 296 -24.81 -18.76 -10.76
CA ILE A 296 -23.86 -18.52 -9.66
C ILE A 296 -24.44 -18.98 -8.32
N ARG A 297 -25.73 -18.73 -8.05
CA ARG A 297 -26.39 -19.19 -6.81
C ARG A 297 -26.46 -20.71 -6.75
N ARG A 298 -26.77 -21.39 -7.87
CA ARG A 298 -26.80 -22.85 -7.97
C ARG A 298 -25.42 -23.45 -7.70
N GLU A 299 -24.37 -22.91 -8.31
CA GLU A 299 -22.98 -23.34 -8.07
C GLU A 299 -22.57 -23.13 -6.60
N HIS A 300 -22.91 -21.98 -6.00
CA HIS A 300 -22.63 -21.73 -4.58
C HIS A 300 -23.41 -22.68 -3.65
N ALA A 301 -24.65 -23.03 -4.00
CA ALA A 301 -25.43 -24.01 -3.26
C ALA A 301 -24.80 -25.42 -3.37
N GLY A 302 -24.39 -25.83 -4.57
CA GLY A 302 -23.66 -27.08 -4.81
C GLY A 302 -22.37 -27.15 -4.00
N HIS A 303 -21.54 -26.11 -4.04
CA HIS A 303 -20.29 -26.05 -3.27
C HIS A 303 -20.52 -26.10 -1.75
N LYS A 304 -21.62 -25.51 -1.25
CA LYS A 304 -22.02 -25.62 0.16
C LYS A 304 -22.42 -27.05 0.53
N GLU A 305 -23.14 -27.75 -0.34
CA GLU A 305 -23.51 -29.15 -0.11
C GLU A 305 -22.30 -30.07 -0.16
N GLU A 306 -21.38 -29.87 -1.11
CA GLU A 306 -20.11 -30.60 -1.17
C GLU A 306 -19.28 -30.37 0.07
N SER A 307 -19.09 -29.11 0.49
CA SER A 307 -18.42 -28.78 1.75
C SER A 307 -19.04 -29.48 2.95
N ARG A 308 -20.38 -29.58 3.02
CA ARG A 308 -21.08 -30.32 4.07
C ARG A 308 -20.80 -31.82 4.00
N LYS A 309 -20.81 -32.42 2.79
CA LYS A 309 -20.48 -33.84 2.60
C LYS A 309 -19.05 -34.13 3.04
N TRP A 310 -18.09 -33.31 2.64
CA TRP A 310 -16.69 -33.42 3.07
C TRP A 310 -16.56 -33.33 4.59
N ALA A 311 -17.24 -32.38 5.23
CA ALA A 311 -17.25 -32.25 6.68
C ALA A 311 -17.84 -33.49 7.37
N LEU A 312 -18.95 -34.04 6.85
CA LEU A 312 -19.56 -35.27 7.38
C LEU A 312 -18.61 -36.47 7.24
N THR A 313 -18.03 -36.68 6.05
CA THR A 313 -17.07 -37.78 5.82
C THR A 313 -15.83 -37.65 6.71
N MET A 314 -15.34 -36.43 6.94
CA MET A 314 -14.23 -36.19 7.86
C MET A 314 -14.60 -36.53 9.31
N VAL A 315 -15.79 -36.12 9.77
CA VAL A 315 -16.29 -36.44 11.11
C VAL A 315 -16.49 -37.95 11.28
N GLU A 316 -17.06 -38.63 10.29
CA GLU A 316 -17.23 -40.09 10.29
C GLU A 316 -15.88 -40.80 10.40
N ARG A 317 -14.89 -40.38 9.60
CA ARG A 317 -13.54 -40.96 9.63
C ARG A 317 -12.84 -40.74 10.96
N LEU A 318 -12.87 -39.53 11.51
CA LEU A 318 -12.31 -39.23 12.83
C LEU A 318 -13.02 -40.01 13.94
N SER A 319 -14.33 -40.19 13.85
CA SER A 319 -15.10 -40.97 14.81
C SER A 319 -14.74 -42.46 14.76
N GLU A 320 -14.50 -43.00 13.57
CA GLU A 320 -14.05 -44.37 13.36
C GLU A 320 -12.63 -44.57 13.89
N ASP A 321 -11.72 -43.64 13.61
CA ASP A 321 -10.34 -43.69 14.09
C ASP A 321 -10.29 -43.61 15.63
N LEU A 322 -11.04 -42.70 16.25
CA LEU A 322 -11.17 -42.62 17.72
C LEU A 322 -11.78 -43.88 18.33
N ARG A 323 -12.75 -44.52 17.65
CA ARG A 323 -13.34 -45.78 18.12
C ARG A 323 -12.31 -46.90 18.12
N LYS A 324 -11.51 -47.01 17.06
CA LYS A 324 -10.40 -47.98 16.96
C LYS A 324 -9.33 -47.73 18.01
N GLU A 325 -8.91 -46.47 18.21
CA GLU A 325 -7.97 -46.12 19.28
C GLU A 325 -8.50 -46.54 20.65
N ARG A 326 -9.77 -46.25 20.94
CA ARG A 326 -10.41 -46.66 22.21
C ARG A 326 -10.45 -48.18 22.37
N GLU A 327 -10.77 -48.92 21.31
CA GLU A 327 -10.78 -50.38 21.31
C GLU A 327 -9.39 -50.96 21.57
N THR A 328 -8.35 -50.46 20.89
CA THR A 328 -6.97 -50.90 21.10
C THR A 328 -6.47 -50.60 22.53
N LEU A 329 -6.80 -49.43 23.08
CA LEU A 329 -6.46 -49.08 24.47
C LEU A 329 -7.20 -49.98 25.47
N PHE A 330 -8.46 -50.32 25.19
CA PHE A 330 -9.24 -51.22 26.04
C PHE A 330 -8.66 -52.64 26.01
N GLU A 331 -8.28 -53.14 24.83
CA GLU A 331 -7.60 -54.42 24.68
C GLU A 331 -6.25 -54.46 25.41
N GLU A 332 -5.44 -53.39 25.30
CA GLU A 332 -4.17 -53.30 26.01
C GLU A 332 -4.36 -53.24 27.53
N LEU A 333 -5.34 -52.47 28.02
CA LEU A 333 -5.66 -52.40 29.44
C LEU A 333 -6.11 -53.77 29.95
N ASN A 334 -6.98 -54.46 29.21
CA ASN A 334 -7.45 -55.80 29.56
C ASN A 334 -6.28 -56.80 29.60
N ARG A 335 -5.36 -56.74 28.62
CA ARG A 335 -4.13 -57.56 28.61
C ARG A 335 -3.29 -57.30 29.86
N ARG A 336 -3.05 -56.03 30.23
CA ARG A 336 -2.29 -55.67 31.45
C ARG A 336 -2.99 -56.15 32.72
N CYS A 337 -4.30 -56.02 32.81
CA CYS A 337 -5.07 -56.55 33.94
C CYS A 337 -4.90 -58.07 34.07
N GLN A 338 -4.97 -58.81 32.95
CA GLN A 338 -4.74 -60.26 32.95
C GLN A 338 -3.31 -60.62 33.38
N GLU A 339 -2.30 -59.86 32.93
CA GLU A 339 -0.92 -60.04 33.36
C GLU A 339 -0.74 -59.82 34.86
N VAL A 340 -1.35 -58.77 35.43
CA VAL A 340 -1.32 -58.50 36.87
C VAL A 340 -2.01 -59.62 37.66
N VAL A 341 -3.18 -60.08 37.21
CA VAL A 341 -3.90 -61.19 37.84
C VAL A 341 -3.05 -62.46 37.82
N LYS A 342 -2.37 -62.75 36.70
CA LYS A 342 -1.48 -63.89 36.56
C LYS A 342 -0.29 -63.79 37.50
N LEU A 343 0.39 -62.65 37.53
CA LEU A 343 1.54 -62.41 38.43
C LEU A 343 1.13 -62.53 39.90
N SER A 344 -0.03 -61.98 40.28
CA SER A 344 -0.56 -62.10 41.64
C SER A 344 -0.89 -63.56 42.00
N HIS A 345 -1.49 -64.32 41.07
CA HIS A 345 -1.72 -65.75 41.28
C HIS A 345 -0.41 -66.52 41.45
N ASP A 346 0.59 -66.27 40.60
CA ASP A 346 1.88 -66.94 40.66
C ASP A 346 2.62 -66.59 41.97
N GLN A 347 2.53 -65.34 42.42
CA GLN A 347 3.07 -64.89 43.70
C GLN A 347 2.38 -65.58 44.88
N LEU A 348 1.05 -65.55 44.95
CA LEU A 348 0.28 -66.21 46.02
C LEU A 348 0.56 -67.71 46.04
N ARG A 349 0.66 -68.34 44.87
CA ARG A 349 1.02 -69.76 44.75
C ARG A 349 2.42 -70.03 45.29
N SER A 350 3.39 -69.16 45.01
CA SER A 350 4.75 -69.27 45.53
C SER A 350 4.81 -69.07 47.05
N GLU A 351 4.07 -68.09 47.59
CA GLU A 351 3.97 -67.84 49.03
C GLU A 351 3.33 -69.02 49.77
N ILE A 352 2.20 -69.53 49.28
CA ILE A 352 1.54 -70.72 49.82
C ILE A 352 2.48 -71.93 49.77
N ALA A 353 3.16 -72.16 48.64
CA ALA A 353 4.13 -73.24 48.52
C ALA A 353 5.31 -73.08 49.51
N GLY A 354 5.74 -71.85 49.77
CA GLY A 354 6.76 -71.54 50.77
C GLY A 354 6.31 -71.82 52.20
N GLU A 355 5.08 -71.42 52.56
CA GLU A 355 4.50 -71.69 53.89
C GLU A 355 4.24 -73.18 54.10
N VAL A 356 3.73 -73.90 53.09
CA VAL A 356 3.57 -75.36 53.15
C VAL A 356 4.91 -76.03 53.42
N LYS A 357 5.97 -75.66 52.70
CA LYS A 357 7.33 -76.18 52.95
C LYS A 357 7.85 -75.85 54.34
N ARG A 358 7.54 -74.66 54.88
CA ARG A 358 7.94 -74.26 56.23
C ARG A 358 7.21 -75.09 57.28
N LEU A 359 5.92 -75.31 57.11
CA LEU A 359 5.11 -76.15 57.97
C LEU A 359 5.61 -77.59 57.94
N ASP A 360 5.84 -78.16 56.75
CA ASP A 360 6.42 -79.49 56.54
C ASP A 360 7.79 -79.63 57.22
N ALA A 361 8.64 -78.60 57.17
CA ALA A 361 9.93 -78.63 57.86
C ALA A 361 9.82 -78.49 59.39
N SER A 362 8.77 -77.82 59.89
CA SER A 362 8.54 -77.62 61.33
C SER A 362 7.85 -78.81 62.01
N LEU A 363 7.05 -79.57 61.25
CA LEU A 363 6.30 -80.73 61.72
C LEU A 363 7.18 -81.76 62.44
N PRO A 364 8.33 -82.20 61.90
CA PRO A 364 9.22 -83.13 62.59
C PRO A 364 9.73 -82.61 63.94
N SER A 365 10.00 -81.30 64.05
CA SER A 365 10.43 -80.70 65.31
C SER A 365 9.30 -80.66 66.35
N LEU A 366 8.06 -80.38 65.92
CA LEU A 366 6.88 -80.43 66.77
C LEU A 366 6.58 -81.87 67.22
N GLU A 367 6.67 -82.85 66.31
CA GLU A 367 6.54 -84.27 66.63
C GLU A 367 7.58 -84.71 67.65
N GLU A 368 8.83 -84.26 67.51
CA GLU A 368 9.89 -84.59 68.47
C GLU A 368 9.64 -83.93 69.83
N LYS A 369 9.23 -82.65 69.86
CA LYS A 369 8.83 -81.97 71.11
C LYS A 369 7.66 -82.69 71.78
N LEU A 370 6.66 -83.14 71.02
CA LEU A 370 5.53 -83.90 71.53
C LEU A 370 5.97 -85.25 72.11
N LYS A 371 6.87 -85.97 71.43
CA LYS A 371 7.45 -87.22 71.95
C LYS A 371 8.22 -87.00 73.25
N VAL A 372 9.03 -85.94 73.33
CA VAL A 372 9.79 -85.58 74.53
C VAL A 372 8.84 -85.22 75.67
N MET A 373 7.81 -84.40 75.43
CA MET A 373 6.81 -84.04 76.43
C MET A 373 6.05 -85.28 76.94
N LEU A 374 5.60 -86.16 76.04
CA LEU A 374 4.94 -87.42 76.43
C LEU A 374 5.88 -88.35 77.22
N ALA A 375 7.16 -88.39 76.88
CA ALA A 375 8.15 -89.16 77.65
C ALA A 375 8.39 -88.55 79.05
N GLN A 376 8.41 -87.22 79.16
CA GLN A 376 8.51 -86.51 80.43
C GLN A 376 7.27 -86.74 81.30
N GLU A 377 6.06 -86.65 80.73
CA GLU A 377 4.81 -86.95 81.44
C GLU A 377 4.78 -88.40 81.93
N ARG A 378 5.18 -89.36 81.10
CA ARG A 378 5.30 -90.77 81.53
C ARG A 378 6.29 -90.92 82.68
N CYS A 379 7.48 -90.33 82.59
CA CYS A 379 8.48 -90.37 83.65
C CYS A 379 7.95 -89.71 84.94
N HIS A 380 7.23 -88.59 84.82
CA HIS A 380 6.60 -87.92 85.96
C HIS A 380 5.53 -88.80 86.63
N HIS A 381 4.66 -89.44 85.84
CA HIS A 381 3.65 -90.35 86.36
C HIS A 381 4.26 -91.62 86.97
N GLU A 382 5.31 -92.18 86.37
CA GLU A 382 6.05 -93.31 86.94
C GLU A 382 6.69 -92.93 88.28
N HIS A 383 7.34 -91.76 88.34
CA HIS A 383 7.92 -91.24 89.58
C HIS A 383 6.84 -90.97 90.64
N GLN A 384 5.73 -90.32 90.28
CA GLN A 384 4.61 -90.07 91.19
C GLN A 384 4.02 -91.40 91.70
N SER A 385 3.85 -92.40 90.83
CA SER A 385 3.39 -93.73 91.21
C SER A 385 4.38 -94.42 92.17
N GLN A 386 5.69 -94.29 91.94
CA GLN A 386 6.71 -94.82 92.85
C GLN A 386 6.69 -94.12 94.21
N VAL A 387 6.55 -92.80 94.24
CA VAL A 387 6.44 -92.01 95.48
C VAL A 387 5.19 -92.44 96.25
N SER A 388 4.03 -92.48 95.60
CA SER A 388 2.79 -92.94 96.25
C SER A 388 2.89 -94.40 96.72
N ALA A 389 3.57 -95.28 95.97
CA ALA A 389 3.82 -96.65 96.40
C ALA A 389 4.75 -96.72 97.63
N GLN A 390 5.77 -95.86 97.70
CA GLN A 390 6.67 -95.75 98.85
C GLN A 390 5.94 -95.17 100.07
N GLU A 391 5.08 -94.16 99.88
CA GLU A 391 4.24 -93.61 100.95
C GLU A 391 3.28 -94.65 101.51
N VAL A 392 2.60 -95.42 100.64
CA VAL A 392 1.74 -96.54 101.07
C VAL A 392 2.56 -97.60 101.79
N LYS A 393 3.75 -97.95 101.29
CA LYS A 393 4.65 -98.91 101.95
C LYS A 393 5.09 -98.42 103.33
N ALA A 394 5.53 -97.17 103.46
CA ALA A 394 5.93 -96.58 104.73
C ALA A 394 4.75 -96.49 105.72
N ALA A 395 3.55 -96.17 105.25
CA ALA A 395 2.35 -96.19 106.07
C ALA A 395 2.01 -97.61 106.56
N LEU A 396 2.14 -98.62 105.70
CA LEU A 396 1.96 -100.03 106.08
C LEU A 396 3.02 -100.50 107.07
N GLU A 397 4.29 -100.11 106.90
CA GLU A 397 5.38 -100.40 107.85
C GLU A 397 5.10 -99.73 109.21
N ALA A 398 4.72 -98.45 109.22
CA ALA A 398 4.35 -97.74 110.45
C ALA A 398 3.12 -98.36 111.14
N HIS A 399 2.14 -98.83 110.36
CA HIS A 399 1.01 -99.61 110.90
C HIS A 399 1.46 -100.95 111.48
N GLY A 400 2.44 -101.61 110.85
CA GLY A 400 3.08 -102.83 111.36
C GLY A 400 3.78 -102.58 112.69
N GLU A 401 4.62 -101.54 112.77
CA GLU A 401 5.29 -101.11 114.01
C GLU A 401 4.30 -100.76 115.12
N LEU A 402 3.20 -100.06 114.78
CA LEU A 402 2.13 -99.77 115.73
C LEU A 402 1.44 -101.04 116.22
N ALA A 403 1.19 -102.00 115.34
CA ALA A 403 0.59 -103.29 115.69
C ALA A 403 1.51 -104.11 116.60
N GLU A 404 2.82 -104.14 116.31
CA GLU A 404 3.84 -104.75 117.16
C GLU A 404 3.93 -104.06 118.53
N ALA A 405 3.90 -102.72 118.56
CA ALA A 405 3.88 -101.94 119.80
C ALA A 405 2.61 -102.23 120.62
N LEU A 406 1.44 -102.29 119.98
CA LEU A 406 0.17 -102.67 120.61
C LEU A 406 0.22 -104.10 121.16
N GLU A 407 0.77 -105.06 120.40
CA GLU A 407 0.98 -106.42 120.90
C GLU A 407 1.93 -106.44 122.10
N SER A 408 3.01 -105.67 122.07
CA SER A 408 3.97 -105.58 123.17
C SER A 408 3.34 -105.00 124.44
N GLU A 409 2.53 -103.94 124.30
CA GLU A 409 1.76 -103.34 125.40
C GLU A 409 0.67 -104.30 125.91
N GLN A 410 -0.04 -105.01 125.02
CA GLN A 410 -0.99 -106.05 125.44
C GLN A 410 -0.28 -107.15 126.23
N ARG A 411 0.89 -107.63 125.79
CA ARG A 411 1.70 -108.61 126.53
C ARG A 411 2.14 -108.04 127.88
N LEU A 412 2.56 -106.77 127.94
CA LEU A 412 2.97 -106.10 129.16
C LEU A 412 1.80 -105.93 130.15
N VAL A 413 0.61 -105.58 129.65
CA VAL A 413 -0.62 -105.48 130.44
C VAL A 413 -1.03 -106.85 130.97
N VAL A 414 -1.00 -107.90 130.14
CA VAL A 414 -1.26 -109.29 130.55
C VAL A 414 -0.24 -109.73 131.60
N GLN A 415 1.04 -109.41 131.42
CA GLN A 415 2.10 -109.70 132.39
C GLN A 415 1.85 -108.97 133.71
N ARG A 416 1.56 -107.65 133.69
CA ARG A 416 1.24 -106.86 134.89
C ARG A 416 -0.02 -107.34 135.59
N LEU A 417 -1.06 -107.74 134.84
CA LEU A 417 -2.26 -108.37 135.38
C LEU A 417 -1.94 -109.70 136.05
N THR A 418 -1.10 -110.53 135.42
CA THR A 418 -0.67 -111.83 135.98
C THR A 418 0.16 -111.63 137.25
N GLU A 419 1.12 -110.71 137.24
CA GLU A 419 1.91 -110.32 138.41
C GLU A 419 1.02 -109.70 139.50
N GLY A 420 0.04 -108.88 139.13
CA GLY A 420 -0.96 -108.30 140.02
C GLY A 420 -1.80 -109.37 140.71
N LEU A 421 -2.33 -110.32 139.94
CA LEU A 421 -3.08 -111.48 140.44
C LEU A 421 -2.20 -112.40 141.31
N GLN A 422 -0.91 -112.56 141.00
CA GLN A 422 0.02 -113.29 141.85
C GLN A 422 0.30 -112.56 143.17
N ARG A 423 0.51 -111.23 143.15
CA ARG A 423 0.67 -110.42 144.37
C ARG A 423 -0.60 -110.42 145.20
N GLU A 424 -1.76 -110.31 144.58
CA GLU A 424 -3.06 -110.37 145.24
C GLU A 424 -3.33 -111.77 145.81
N GLY A 425 -2.99 -112.83 145.07
CA GLY A 425 -3.05 -114.21 145.55
C GLY A 425 -2.12 -114.45 146.74
N ALA A 426 -0.91 -113.90 146.72
CA ALA A 426 0.03 -113.94 147.85
C ALA A 426 -0.51 -113.16 149.06
N ALA A 427 -1.07 -111.97 148.85
CA ALA A 427 -1.71 -111.18 149.90
C ALA A 427 -2.95 -111.88 150.49
N ARG A 428 -3.74 -112.56 149.65
CA ARG A 428 -4.89 -113.38 150.09
C ARG A 428 -4.46 -114.61 150.89
N SER A 429 -3.37 -115.26 150.48
CA SER A 429 -2.77 -116.36 151.23
C SER A 429 -2.25 -115.90 152.58
N ASP A 430 -1.61 -114.72 152.64
CA ASP A 430 -1.10 -114.14 153.87
C ASP A 430 -2.24 -113.69 154.80
N ALA A 431 -3.31 -113.11 154.23
CA ALA A 431 -4.53 -112.80 154.95
C ALA A 431 -5.25 -114.05 155.48
N MET A 432 -5.31 -115.14 154.69
CA MET A 432 -5.85 -116.43 155.15
C MET A 432 -5.02 -117.02 156.29
N LYS A 433 -3.68 -116.94 156.23
CA LYS A 433 -2.80 -117.36 157.33
C LYS A 433 -3.05 -116.55 158.59
N ARG A 434 -3.23 -115.23 158.47
CA ARG A 434 -3.57 -114.35 159.62
C ARG A 434 -4.96 -114.67 160.18
N LEU A 435 -5.93 -115.01 159.33
CA LEU A 435 -7.25 -115.48 159.75
C LEU A 435 -7.16 -116.82 160.50
N GLN A 436 -6.34 -117.75 160.02
CA GLN A 436 -6.10 -119.05 160.67
C GLN A 436 -5.41 -118.90 162.03
N ILE A 437 -4.51 -117.93 162.17
CA ILE A 437 -3.87 -117.60 163.46
C ILE A 437 -4.90 -117.00 164.43
N LEU A 438 -5.76 -116.07 163.96
CA LEU A 438 -6.84 -115.51 164.78
C LEU A 438 -7.89 -116.57 165.18
N GLU A 439 -8.19 -117.53 164.32
CA GLU A 439 -9.13 -118.61 164.59
C GLU A 439 -8.60 -119.56 165.68
N LEU A 440 -7.28 -119.77 165.74
CA LEU A 440 -6.62 -120.55 166.79
C LEU A 440 -6.51 -119.82 168.13
N ASP A 441 -6.40 -118.48 168.13
CA ASP A 441 -6.34 -117.67 169.36
C ASP A 441 -7.72 -117.47 170.01
N VAL A 442 -8.83 -117.62 169.28
CA VAL A 442 -10.19 -117.55 169.84
C VAL A 442 -10.64 -118.87 170.49
N GLN A 443 -9.91 -119.98 170.26
CA GLN A 443 -10.21 -121.30 170.84
C GLN A 443 -9.45 -121.61 172.15
N LYS A 444 -8.77 -120.63 172.74
CA LYS A 444 -8.13 -120.69 174.07
C LYS A 444 -8.68 -119.60 174.97
#